data_AF-A0A7Y6NTJ9-F1
#
_entry.id   AF-A0A7Y6NTJ9-F1
#
_cell.length_a   1.000
_cell.length_b   1.000
_cell.length_c   1.000
_cell.angle_alpha   90.00
_cell.angle_beta   90.00
_cell.angle_gamma   90.00
#
_symmetry.space_group_name_H-M   'P 1'
#
loop_
_entity.id
_entity.type
_entity.pdbx_description
1 polymer ?
#
loop_
_entity_poly.entity_id
_entity_poly.type
_entity_poly.pdbx_seq_one_letter_code
_entity_poly.pdbx_strand_id
1 'polypeptide(L)'
;MSEPALLDGSSQGREMALPSPKPATRRRRKLHVGHFAFMRAFVQRVDLRASWERYLRIEGESTDLRLVRSTVSWICDEFAAAATPENRLGTARLVRLDVSRIADPAPELPSLQEFAASRGLEDDSEREQIAAFEEAYGSAT
;
A
#
# COMPACT_ATOMS: atom_id res chain seq x y z
N MET A 1 1.58 -39.35 -64.36
CA MET A 1 2.42 -39.25 -63.14
C MET A 1 2.94 -37.82 -63.14
N SER A 2 2.15 -36.81 -62.79
CA SER A 2 1.57 -36.49 -61.46
C SER A 2 2.65 -36.12 -60.44
N GLU A 3 3.01 -34.83 -60.36
CA GLU A 3 3.10 -34.10 -59.08
C GLU A 3 3.21 -32.57 -59.33
N PRO A 4 2.56 -31.71 -58.51
CA PRO A 4 2.24 -30.32 -58.86
C PRO A 4 3.12 -29.27 -58.17
N ALA A 5 3.09 -28.06 -58.74
CA ALA A 5 3.47 -26.82 -58.07
C ALA A 5 2.59 -26.59 -56.83
N LEU A 6 3.20 -26.30 -55.68
CA LEU A 6 2.48 -25.93 -54.47
C LEU A 6 3.28 -24.92 -53.62
N LEU A 7 2.75 -23.69 -53.63
CA LEU A 7 2.57 -22.76 -52.50
C LEU A 7 3.80 -22.22 -51.74
N ASP A 8 3.99 -20.92 -51.97
CA ASP A 8 3.76 -19.83 -51.00
C ASP A 8 4.48 -19.92 -49.64
N GLY A 9 5.45 -19.03 -49.50
CA GLY A 9 6.16 -18.76 -48.26
C GLY A 9 5.24 -18.06 -47.24
N SER A 10 4.56 -18.85 -46.43
CA SER A 10 4.01 -18.39 -45.15
C SER A 10 5.04 -18.64 -44.05
N SER A 11 5.99 -17.72 -43.91
CA SER A 11 6.83 -17.59 -42.72
C SER A 11 5.97 -17.07 -41.58
N GLN A 12 5.22 -17.98 -40.96
CA GLN A 12 4.50 -17.71 -39.74
C GLN A 12 5.52 -17.45 -38.62
N GLY A 13 5.76 -16.17 -38.35
CA GLY A 13 6.40 -15.70 -37.13
C GLY A 13 5.58 -16.20 -35.95
N ARG A 14 5.93 -17.40 -35.48
CA ARG A 14 5.41 -17.99 -34.25
C ARG A 14 6.00 -17.16 -33.13
N GLU A 15 5.30 -16.06 -32.82
CA GLU A 15 5.52 -15.22 -31.67
C GLU A 15 5.69 -16.12 -30.46
N MET A 16 6.94 -16.22 -30.02
CA MET A 16 7.37 -17.02 -28.90
C MET A 16 6.78 -16.34 -27.68
N ALA A 17 5.53 -16.66 -27.38
CA ALA A 17 4.83 -16.22 -26.17
C ALA A 17 5.73 -16.61 -25.00
N LEU A 18 6.43 -15.61 -24.47
CA LEU A 18 7.22 -15.70 -23.27
C LEU A 18 6.34 -16.34 -22.20
N PRO A 19 6.80 -17.38 -21.49
CA PRO A 19 6.02 -17.96 -20.42
C PRO A 19 5.74 -16.85 -19.40
N SER A 20 4.45 -16.49 -19.25
CA SER A 20 4.01 -15.59 -18.19
C SER A 20 4.65 -16.04 -16.88
N PRO A 21 5.34 -15.16 -16.14
CA PRO A 21 6.01 -15.55 -14.92
C PRO A 21 4.98 -16.18 -13.99
N LYS A 22 5.15 -17.47 -13.70
CA LYS A 22 4.35 -18.18 -12.71
C LYS A 22 4.39 -17.33 -11.43
N PRO A 23 3.24 -16.96 -10.83
CA PRO A 23 3.27 -16.20 -9.59
C PRO A 23 4.12 -17.00 -8.60
N ALA A 24 5.23 -16.40 -8.17
CA ALA A 24 6.11 -16.99 -7.19
C ALA A 24 5.22 -17.47 -6.05
N THR A 25 5.34 -18.73 -5.68
CA THR A 25 4.58 -19.32 -4.58
C THR A 25 4.93 -18.52 -3.33
N ARG A 26 4.11 -17.50 -3.02
CA ARG A 26 4.11 -16.82 -1.73
C ARG A 26 3.99 -17.98 -0.74
N ARG A 27 5.08 -18.28 -0.01
CA ARG A 27 5.00 -19.11 1.21
C ARG A 27 3.70 -18.69 1.87
N ARG A 28 2.79 -19.64 2.14
CA ARG A 28 1.52 -19.35 2.81
C ARG A 28 1.87 -18.80 4.20
N ARG A 29 2.15 -17.50 4.26
CA ARG A 29 2.37 -16.74 5.47
C ARG A 29 1.05 -16.84 6.22
N LYS A 30 1.13 -17.22 7.49
CA LYS A 30 -0.02 -17.32 8.38
C LYS A 30 0.10 -16.19 9.39
N LEU A 31 -1.02 -15.53 9.67
CA LEU A 31 -1.07 -14.60 10.79
C LEU A 31 -0.70 -15.32 12.09
N HIS A 32 0.09 -14.67 12.92
CA HIS A 32 0.51 -15.17 14.23
C HIS A 32 0.45 -14.01 15.23
N VAL A 33 0.57 -14.31 16.52
CA VAL A 33 0.41 -13.35 17.62
C VAL A 33 1.28 -12.08 17.48
N GLY A 34 2.46 -12.18 16.87
CA GLY A 34 3.35 -11.05 16.61
C GLY A 34 2.77 -10.05 15.61
N HIS A 35 2.09 -10.52 14.56
CA HIS A 35 1.36 -9.66 13.62
C HIS A 35 0.26 -8.86 14.33
N PHE A 36 -0.50 -9.50 15.23
CA PHE A 36 -1.53 -8.81 16.00
C PHE A 36 -0.95 -7.81 17.01
N ALA A 37 0.14 -8.18 17.70
CA ALA A 37 0.82 -7.30 18.65
C ALA A 37 1.41 -6.07 17.95
N PHE A 38 2.00 -6.26 16.77
CA PHE A 38 2.49 -5.19 15.91
C PHE A 38 1.35 -4.27 15.44
N MET A 39 0.27 -4.83 14.89
CA MET A 39 -0.88 -4.03 14.43
C MET A 39 -1.54 -3.25 15.56
N ARG A 40 -1.61 -3.83 16.77
CA ARG A 40 -2.07 -3.11 17.96
C ARG A 40 -1.17 -1.91 18.28
N ALA A 41 0.15 -2.10 18.27
CA ALA A 41 1.11 -1.02 18.51
C ALA A 41 1.04 0.06 17.42
N PHE A 42 0.87 -0.34 16.17
CA PHE A 42 0.71 0.54 15.01
C PHE A 42 -0.54 1.42 15.14
N VAL A 43 -1.70 0.85 15.48
CA VAL A 43 -2.94 1.60 15.72
C VAL A 43 -2.82 2.55 16.91
N GLN A 44 -2.04 2.17 17.93
CA GLN A 44 -1.72 3.00 19.09
C GLN A 44 -0.69 4.10 18.79
N ARG A 45 -0.22 4.23 17.53
CA ARG A 45 0.79 5.20 17.10
C ARG A 45 2.12 5.06 17.87
N VAL A 46 2.42 3.85 18.34
CA VAL A 46 3.74 3.53 18.89
C VAL A 46 4.75 3.53 17.75
N ASP A 47 6.00 3.94 18.04
CA ASP A 47 7.08 3.98 17.06
C ASP A 47 7.16 2.69 16.24
N LEU A 48 7.14 2.86 14.92
CA LEU A 48 7.06 1.77 13.94
C LEU A 48 8.29 0.88 14.01
N ARG A 49 9.48 1.49 14.08
CA ARG A 49 10.77 0.78 14.08
C ARG A 49 10.93 -0.06 15.34
N ALA A 50 10.65 0.52 16.51
CA ALA A 50 10.71 -0.18 17.80
C ALA A 50 9.68 -1.32 17.89
N SER A 51 8.47 -1.11 17.34
CA SER A 51 7.42 -2.13 17.31
C SER A 51 7.76 -3.27 16.35
N TRP A 52 8.36 -2.96 15.20
CA TRP A 52 8.84 -3.94 14.23
C TRP A 52 9.94 -4.83 14.83
N GLU A 53 10.97 -4.23 15.43
CA GLU A 53 12.07 -4.98 16.05
C GLU A 53 11.57 -5.92 17.16
N ARG A 54 10.55 -5.47 17.91
CA ARG A 54 9.98 -6.24 19.02
C ARG A 54 9.13 -7.42 18.57
N TYR A 55 8.36 -7.29 17.48
CA TYR A 55 7.32 -8.27 17.11
C TYR A 55 7.52 -8.96 15.76
N LEU A 56 8.25 -8.35 14.83
CA LEU A 56 8.43 -8.79 13.43
C LEU A 56 9.89 -8.92 13.00
N ARG A 57 10.86 -8.94 13.93
CA ARG A 57 12.29 -9.14 13.62
C ARG A 57 12.57 -10.37 12.73
N ILE A 58 11.76 -11.41 12.81
CA ILE A 58 11.91 -12.64 12.00
C ILE A 58 11.47 -12.41 10.54
N GLU A 59 10.59 -11.44 10.29
CA GLU A 59 10.17 -11.06 8.93
C GLU A 59 11.25 -10.27 8.19
N GLY A 60 12.14 -9.58 8.93
CA GLY A 60 13.34 -8.93 8.41
C GLY A 60 13.61 -7.58 9.08
N GLU A 61 14.46 -6.77 8.45
CA GLU A 61 14.93 -5.49 8.99
C GLU A 61 13.91 -4.36 8.82
N SER A 62 13.71 -3.56 9.86
CA SER A 62 12.83 -2.39 9.83
C SER A 62 13.33 -1.28 8.90
N THR A 63 14.62 -1.30 8.52
CA THR A 63 15.21 -0.36 7.55
C THR A 63 14.76 -0.64 6.11
N ASP A 64 14.31 -1.85 5.81
CA ASP A 64 13.76 -2.18 4.49
C ASP A 64 12.30 -1.73 4.40
N LEU A 65 12.10 -0.49 3.96
CA LEU A 65 10.76 0.10 3.83
C LEU A 65 9.87 -0.65 2.84
N ARG A 66 10.44 -1.36 1.85
CA ARG A 66 9.65 -2.15 0.90
C ARG A 66 9.09 -3.40 1.58
N LEU A 67 9.93 -4.07 2.36
CA LEU A 67 9.52 -5.20 3.19
C LEU A 67 8.44 -4.77 4.20
N VAL A 68 8.66 -3.65 4.90
CA VAL A 68 7.71 -3.11 5.88
C VAL A 68 6.35 -2.85 5.24
N ARG A 69 6.30 -2.09 4.14
CA ARG A 69 5.04 -1.79 3.44
C ARG A 69 4.34 -3.04 2.93
N SER A 70 5.09 -3.96 2.30
CA SER A 70 4.50 -5.20 1.77
C SER A 70 3.96 -6.13 2.86
N THR A 71 4.56 -6.12 4.06
CA THR A 71 4.12 -6.90 5.21
C THR A 71 2.88 -6.28 5.85
N VAL A 72 2.87 -4.96 6.04
CA VAL A 72 1.69 -4.23 6.53
C VAL A 72 0.50 -4.44 5.60
N SER A 73 0.69 -4.27 4.28
CA SER A 73 -0.34 -4.51 3.27
C SER A 73 -0.84 -5.96 3.33
N TRP A 74 0.04 -6.95 3.40
CA TRP A 74 -0.36 -8.35 3.53
C TRP A 74 -1.19 -8.61 4.81
N ILE A 75 -0.80 -8.06 5.96
CA ILE A 75 -1.57 -8.21 7.21
C ILE A 75 -2.97 -7.59 7.08
N CYS A 76 -3.08 -6.44 6.41
CA CYS A 76 -4.35 -5.76 6.17
C CYS A 76 -5.25 -6.58 5.23
N ASP A 77 -4.70 -7.17 4.17
CA ASP A 77 -5.43 -8.06 3.26
C ASP A 77 -5.98 -9.29 3.99
N GLU A 78 -5.18 -9.91 4.86
CA GLU A 78 -5.62 -11.07 5.66
C GLU A 78 -6.74 -10.71 6.63
N PHE A 79 -6.68 -9.52 7.25
CA PHE A 79 -7.77 -9.02 8.09
C PHE A 79 -9.03 -8.72 7.30
N ALA A 80 -8.91 -8.08 6.13
CA ALA A 80 -10.03 -7.82 5.25
C ALA A 80 -10.69 -9.12 4.78
N ALA A 81 -9.90 -10.12 4.40
CA ALA A 81 -10.37 -11.44 4.02
C ALA A 81 -11.09 -12.18 5.17
N ALA A 82 -10.66 -11.94 6.42
CA ALA A 82 -11.28 -12.51 7.61
C ALA A 82 -12.56 -11.77 8.08
N ALA A 83 -12.83 -10.57 7.55
CA ALA A 83 -14.01 -9.79 7.91
C ALA A 83 -15.22 -10.16 7.02
N THR A 84 -16.06 -11.08 7.47
CA THR A 84 -17.34 -11.37 6.81
C THR A 84 -18.40 -10.29 7.11
N PRO A 85 -19.35 -10.03 6.19
CA PRO A 85 -20.43 -9.05 6.41
C PRO A 85 -21.31 -9.32 7.63
N GLU A 86 -21.49 -10.59 8.04
CA GLU A 86 -22.31 -10.95 9.21
C GLU A 86 -21.63 -10.72 10.57
N ASN A 87 -20.31 -10.53 10.64
CA ASN A 87 -19.60 -10.44 11.93
C ASN A 87 -19.45 -8.99 12.43
N ARG A 88 -20.59 -8.32 12.63
CA ARG A 88 -20.70 -7.01 13.28
C ARG A 88 -20.98 -7.28 14.77
N LEU A 89 -20.15 -6.93 15.75
CA LEU A 89 -19.85 -5.55 16.17
C LEU A 89 -18.56 -5.44 17.04
N GLY A 90 -17.88 -6.55 17.35
CA GLY A 90 -16.67 -6.55 18.21
C GLY A 90 -15.35 -6.52 17.43
N THR A 91 -15.23 -7.35 16.39
CA THR A 91 -13.96 -7.56 15.65
C THR A 91 -13.85 -6.67 14.40
N ALA A 92 -14.98 -6.33 13.78
CA ALA A 92 -15.05 -5.50 12.57
C ALA A 92 -14.55 -4.06 12.77
N ARG A 93 -14.51 -3.55 14.01
CA ARG A 93 -14.00 -2.18 14.29
C ARG A 93 -12.49 -2.05 14.09
N LEU A 94 -11.72 -3.13 14.22
CA LEU A 94 -10.27 -3.09 14.03
C LEU A 94 -9.85 -3.21 12.57
N VAL A 95 -10.67 -3.87 11.74
CA VAL A 95 -10.36 -4.14 10.32
C VAL A 95 -10.77 -2.97 9.42
N ARG A 96 -11.74 -2.15 9.84
CA ARG A 96 -12.32 -1.09 8.99
C ARG A 96 -11.70 0.30 9.22
N LEU A 97 -10.70 0.41 10.09
CA LEU A 97 -9.78 1.54 10.01
C LEU A 97 -8.96 1.29 8.75
N ASP A 98 -9.09 2.16 7.75
CA ASP A 98 -8.34 2.06 6.49
C ASP A 98 -6.86 2.29 6.79
N VAL A 99 -6.18 1.23 7.24
CA VAL A 99 -4.78 1.25 7.69
C VAL A 99 -3.86 1.58 6.52
N SER A 100 -4.30 1.36 5.27
CA SER A 100 -3.62 1.82 4.06
C SER A 100 -3.38 3.34 4.10
N ARG A 101 -4.36 4.13 4.55
CA ARG A 101 -4.21 5.59 4.75
C ARG A 101 -3.30 5.97 5.92
N ILE A 102 -3.00 5.04 6.82
CA ILE A 102 -2.14 5.25 7.99
C ILE A 102 -0.69 4.81 7.68
N ALA A 103 -0.53 3.87 6.75
CA ALA A 103 0.74 3.30 6.32
C ALA A 103 1.44 4.14 5.24
N ASP A 104 0.70 4.95 4.49
CA ASP A 104 1.32 6.03 3.72
C ASP A 104 1.85 7.07 4.72
N PRO A 105 3.17 7.34 4.75
CA PRO A 105 3.64 8.55 5.40
C PRO A 105 2.88 9.68 4.69
N ALA A 106 2.05 10.40 5.45
CA ALA A 106 1.45 11.62 4.92
C ALA A 106 2.60 12.41 4.29
N PRO A 107 2.47 12.87 3.04
CA PRO A 107 3.46 13.78 2.48
C PRO A 107 3.73 14.83 3.54
N GLU A 108 5.00 15.16 3.80
CA GLU A 108 5.36 16.23 4.72
C GLU A 108 4.77 17.53 4.17
N LEU A 109 3.52 17.77 4.55
CA LEU A 109 2.76 18.94 4.16
C LEU A 109 3.32 20.07 5.00
N PRO A 110 3.69 21.20 4.37
CA PRO A 110 4.06 22.39 5.13
C PRO A 110 2.89 22.77 6.04
N SER A 111 3.19 23.35 7.19
CA SER A 111 2.16 23.99 8.00
C SER A 111 1.46 25.09 7.18
N LEU A 112 0.22 25.44 7.57
CA LEU A 112 -0.53 26.51 6.91
C LEU A 112 0.27 27.82 6.84
N GLN A 113 1.00 28.13 7.92
CA GLN A 113 1.85 29.32 8.03
C GLN A 113 3.03 29.27 7.04
N GLU A 114 3.73 28.14 6.95
CA GLU A 114 4.84 27.96 6.01
C GLU A 114 4.36 28.01 4.55
N PHE A 115 3.17 27.45 4.28
CA PHE A 115 2.54 27.56 2.96
C PHE A 115 2.17 29.00 2.63
N ALA A 116 1.55 29.72 3.56
CA ALA A 116 1.20 31.13 3.38
C ALA A 116 2.43 31.99 3.11
N ALA A 117 3.51 31.80 3.88
CA ALA A 117 4.80 32.46 3.66
C ALA A 117 5.39 32.13 2.27
N SER A 118 5.33 30.87 1.84
CA SER A 118 5.86 30.44 0.54
C SER A 118 5.08 31.01 -0.66
N ARG A 119 3.79 31.33 -0.46
CA ARG A 119 2.86 31.84 -1.48
C ARG A 119 2.64 33.34 -1.40
N GLY A 120 3.18 34.02 -0.38
CA GLY A 120 2.94 35.44 -0.11
C GLY A 120 1.52 35.74 0.35
N LEU A 121 0.85 34.78 1.01
CA LEU A 121 -0.53 34.88 1.50
C LEU A 121 -0.59 35.26 3.00
N GLU A 122 0.51 35.70 3.59
CA GLU A 122 0.60 35.98 5.03
C GLU A 122 -0.33 37.10 5.49
N ASP A 123 -0.61 38.05 4.58
CA ASP A 123 -1.51 39.19 4.81
C ASP A 123 -2.98 38.87 4.49
N ASP A 124 -3.26 37.73 3.84
CA ASP A 124 -4.62 37.28 3.54
C ASP A 124 -5.31 36.71 4.78
N SER A 125 -6.64 36.60 4.73
CA SER A 125 -7.37 36.00 5.83
C SER A 125 -7.06 34.51 5.97
N GLU A 126 -7.10 33.97 7.19
CA GLU A 126 -6.88 32.54 7.46
C GLU A 126 -7.82 31.65 6.61
N ARG A 127 -9.03 32.13 6.31
CA ARG A 127 -9.97 31.43 5.42
C ARG A 127 -9.47 31.31 4.00
N GLU A 128 -8.85 32.35 3.45
CA GLU A 128 -8.26 32.35 2.10
C GLU A 128 -6.98 31.50 2.08
N GLN A 129 -6.17 31.57 3.13
CA GLN A 129 -5.00 30.70 3.30
C GLN A 129 -5.40 29.22 3.30
N ILE A 130 -6.45 28.86 4.06
CA ILE A 130 -6.98 27.47 4.12
C ILE A 130 -7.53 27.06 2.76
N ALA A 131 -8.32 27.91 2.09
CA ALA A 131 -8.87 27.60 0.77
C ALA A 131 -7.77 27.33 -0.25
N ALA A 132 -6.71 28.17 -0.28
CA ALA A 132 -5.56 27.97 -1.16
C ALA A 132 -4.74 26.72 -0.78
N PHE A 133 -4.65 26.40 0.50
CA PHE A 133 -3.97 25.18 0.99
C PHE A 133 -4.74 23.92 0.59
N GLU A 134 -6.06 23.92 0.74
CA GLU A 134 -6.95 22.83 0.31
C GLU A 134 -6.97 22.68 -1.21
N GLU A 135 -6.90 23.77 -1.98
CA GLU A 135 -6.76 23.71 -3.43
C GLU A 135 -5.42 23.08 -3.85
N ALA A 136 -4.32 23.45 -3.17
CA ALA A 136 -2.98 22.96 -3.46
C ALA A 136 -2.74 21.50 -3.04
N TYR A 137 -3.35 21.06 -1.93
CA TYR A 137 -3.04 19.76 -1.31
C TYR A 137 -4.25 18.85 -1.05
N GLY A 138 -5.48 19.35 -1.17
CA GLY A 138 -6.72 18.59 -0.91
C GLY A 138 -7.07 17.55 -1.98
N SER A 139 -6.46 17.63 -3.17
CA SER A 139 -6.64 16.65 -4.26
C SER A 139 -5.85 15.35 -4.06
N ALA A 140 -5.14 15.19 -2.94
CA ALA A 140 -4.37 13.99 -2.59
C ALA A 140 -5.16 12.97 -1.73
N THR A 141 -6.50 12.92 -1.85
CA THR A 141 -7.38 11.99 -1.10
C THR A 141 -7.91 10.87 -1.99
#